data_AF-A0A8J3R081-F1
#
_entry.id   AF-A0A8J3R081-F1
#
_cell.length_a   1.000
_cell.length_b   1.000
_cell.length_c   1.000
_cell.angle_alpha   90.00
_cell.angle_beta   90.00
_cell.angle_gamma   90.00
#
_symmetry.space_group_name_H-M   'P 1'
#
loop_
_entity.id
_entity.type
_entity.pdbx_description
1 polymer ?
#
loop_
_entity_poly.entity_id
_entity_poly.type
_entity_poly.pdbx_seq_one_letter_code
_entity_poly.pdbx_strand_id
1 'polypeptide(L)'
;MTSPSELRALLAACRADPAVLAFPYEQRRELVGDEPSTCQRGHAYDRPGEPYAAFDRGWIDCRCGGHAVYICKAYEGGQRCTDRQIDPPLAYDCDARSTIGAASPHGQSSAYRTTT
;
A
#
# COMPACT_ATOMS: atom_id res chain seq x y z
N MET A 1 -17.04 15.29 37.92
CA MET A 1 -18.17 14.71 37.16
C MET A 1 -18.55 15.73 36.09
N THR A 2 -18.47 15.37 34.82
CA THR A 2 -18.89 16.24 33.71
C THR A 2 -20.41 16.36 33.71
N SER A 3 -20.90 17.59 33.76
CA SER A 3 -22.32 17.89 33.69
C SER A 3 -22.88 17.58 32.29
N PRO A 4 -24.18 17.28 32.15
CA PRO A 4 -24.79 17.05 30.84
C PRO A 4 -24.62 18.22 29.85
N SER A 5 -24.49 19.45 30.35
CA SER A 5 -24.21 20.64 29.55
C SER A 5 -22.78 20.67 29.00
N GLU A 6 -21.79 20.28 29.81
CA GLU A 6 -20.40 20.19 29.37
C GLU A 6 -20.23 19.11 28.31
N LEU A 7 -20.91 17.97 28.46
CA LEU A 7 -20.89 16.91 27.45
C LEU A 7 -21.46 17.38 26.10
N ARG A 8 -22.57 18.14 26.10
CA ARG A 8 -23.15 18.68 24.87
C ARG A 8 -22.24 19.71 24.20
N ALA A 9 -21.58 20.56 24.99
CA ALA A 9 -20.63 21.54 24.47
C ALA A 9 -19.43 20.86 23.81
N LEU A 10 -18.91 19.80 24.43
CA LEU A 10 -17.83 18.97 23.88
C LEU A 10 -18.23 18.31 22.56
N LEU A 11 -19.42 17.71 22.50
CA LEU A 11 -19.93 17.09 21.28
C LEU A 11 -20.14 18.10 20.15
N ALA A 12 -20.61 19.31 20.46
CA ALA A 12 -20.76 20.38 19.48
C ALA A 12 -19.39 20.81 18.92
N ALA A 13 -18.38 20.94 19.79
CA ALA A 13 -17.01 21.27 19.37
C ALA A 13 -16.40 20.17 18.50
N CYS A 14 -16.51 18.90 18.88
CA CYS A 14 -16.01 17.78 18.08
C CYS A 14 -16.68 17.69 16.71
N ARG A 15 -17.99 17.96 16.62
CA ARG A 15 -18.70 17.99 15.32
C ARG A 15 -18.36 19.21 14.47
N ALA A 16 -17.88 20.28 15.07
CA ALA A 16 -17.43 21.45 14.34
C ALA A 16 -15.97 21.32 13.85
N ASP A 17 -15.23 20.33 14.36
CA ASP A 17 -13.85 20.07 13.98
C ASP A 17 -13.77 19.30 12.65
N PRO A 18 -13.24 19.91 11.57
CA PRO A 18 -13.09 19.24 10.29
C PRO A 18 -12.19 18.00 10.37
N ALA A 19 -11.24 17.92 11.31
CA ALA A 19 -10.38 16.75 11.48
C ALA A 19 -11.12 15.57 12.13
N VAL A 20 -12.20 15.83 12.86
CA VAL A 20 -13.07 14.78 13.44
C VAL A 20 -14.10 14.30 12.43
N LEU A 21 -14.61 15.20 11.58
CA LEU A 21 -15.58 14.85 10.53
C LEU A 21 -14.94 14.31 9.25
N ALA A 22 -13.71 14.70 8.95
CA ALA A 22 -12.94 14.17 7.84
C ALA A 22 -11.96 13.14 8.38
N PHE A 23 -12.37 11.87 8.40
CA PHE A 23 -11.37 10.86 8.09
C PHE A 23 -10.89 11.17 6.66
N PRO A 24 -9.60 11.39 6.42
CA PRO A 24 -9.10 11.42 5.06
C PRO A 24 -9.36 10.03 4.49
N TYR A 25 -10.45 9.89 3.74
CA TYR A 25 -10.71 8.70 2.97
C TYR A 25 -9.64 8.66 1.88
N GLU A 26 -8.55 7.95 2.14
CA GLU A 26 -7.62 7.56 1.11
C GLU A 26 -8.32 6.48 0.28
N GLN A 27 -8.45 6.71 -1.02
CA GLN A 27 -9.02 5.72 -1.92
C GLN A 27 -8.01 4.59 -2.07
N ARG A 28 -8.13 3.56 -1.23
CA ARG A 28 -7.35 2.32 -1.35
C ARG A 28 -8.18 1.27 -2.05
N ARG A 29 -7.67 0.76 -3.16
CA ARG A 29 -8.10 -0.55 -3.65
C ARG A 29 -7.44 -1.60 -2.76
N GLU A 30 -8.26 -2.36 -2.07
CA GLU A 30 -7.82 -3.64 -1.51
C GLU A 30 -7.68 -4.63 -2.67
N LEU A 31 -6.63 -5.47 -2.62
CA LEU A 31 -6.48 -6.53 -3.60
C LEU A 31 -7.73 -7.41 -3.54
N VAL A 32 -8.41 -7.59 -4.68
CA VAL A 32 -9.58 -8.48 -4.72
C VAL A 32 -9.09 -9.85 -5.17
N GLY A 33 -8.94 -10.75 -4.20
CA GLY A 33 -8.41 -12.10 -4.40
C GLY A 33 -7.15 -12.35 -3.59
N ASP A 34 -6.64 -13.57 -3.66
CA ASP A 34 -5.41 -13.93 -2.98
C ASP A 34 -4.21 -13.28 -3.69
N GLU A 35 -3.26 -12.81 -2.88
CA GLU A 35 -1.98 -12.36 -3.41
C GLU A 35 -1.29 -13.51 -4.19
N PRO A 36 -0.72 -13.26 -5.38
CA PRO A 36 0.02 -14.29 -6.08
C PRO A 36 1.18 -14.80 -5.22
N SER A 37 1.31 -16.12 -5.13
CA SER A 37 2.41 -16.77 -4.42
C SER A 37 3.62 -17.05 -5.33
N THR A 38 3.42 -16.97 -6.66
CA THR A 38 4.44 -17.25 -7.67
C THR A 38 4.38 -16.24 -8.82
N CYS A 39 5.54 -16.00 -9.43
CA CYS A 39 5.64 -15.28 -10.70
C CYS A 39 5.13 -16.15 -11.86
N GLN A 40 4.89 -15.57 -13.04
CA GLN A 40 4.37 -16.32 -14.20
C GLN A 40 5.33 -17.43 -14.71
N ARG A 41 6.60 -17.38 -14.30
CA ARG A 41 7.61 -18.41 -14.57
C ARG A 41 7.73 -19.48 -13.47
N GLY A 42 6.87 -19.45 -12.46
CA GLY A 42 6.81 -20.45 -11.39
C GLY A 42 7.76 -20.21 -10.21
N HIS A 43 8.54 -19.12 -10.19
CA HIS A 43 9.33 -18.75 -9.00
C HIS A 43 8.42 -18.29 -7.86
N ALA A 44 8.56 -18.92 -6.69
CA ALA A 44 7.89 -18.49 -5.47
C ALA A 44 8.34 -17.09 -5.04
N TYR A 45 7.38 -16.24 -4.66
CA TYR A 45 7.66 -14.95 -4.04
C TYR A 45 8.08 -15.13 -2.59
N ASP A 46 7.34 -15.94 -1.81
CA ASP A 46 7.78 -16.33 -0.47
C ASP A 46 8.64 -17.59 -0.50
N ARG A 47 9.95 -17.42 -0.30
CA ARG A 47 10.89 -18.52 -0.02
C ARG A 47 11.24 -18.51 1.47
N PRO A 48 10.60 -19.36 2.30
CA PRO A 48 10.95 -19.46 3.70
C PRO A 48 12.43 -19.87 3.85
N GLY A 49 13.19 -19.08 4.60
CA GLY A 49 14.61 -19.33 4.90
C GLY A 49 15.63 -18.59 4.03
N GLU A 50 15.21 -17.85 3.00
CA GLU A 50 16.11 -16.97 2.25
C GLU A 50 16.00 -15.50 2.72
N PRO A 51 17.10 -14.87 3.17
CA PRO A 51 17.08 -13.52 3.77
C PRO A 51 16.82 -12.39 2.76
N TYR A 52 16.83 -12.69 1.46
CA TYR A 52 16.45 -11.76 0.42
C TYR A 52 15.12 -12.22 -0.15
N ALA A 53 14.03 -11.53 0.20
CA ALA A 53 12.75 -11.70 -0.49
C ALA A 53 13.04 -11.54 -1.99
N ALA A 54 12.91 -12.62 -2.75
CA ALA A 54 13.27 -12.68 -4.16
C ALA A 54 12.24 -11.93 -5.03
N PHE A 55 11.56 -10.92 -4.48
CA PHE A 55 10.54 -10.16 -5.15
C PHE A 55 10.35 -8.77 -4.53
N ASP A 56 9.93 -7.82 -5.36
CA ASP A 56 9.43 -6.52 -4.90
C ASP A 56 7.92 -6.44 -5.06
N ARG A 57 7.27 -5.83 -4.07
CA ARG A 57 5.88 -5.38 -4.16
C ARG A 57 5.87 -3.86 -4.42
N GLY A 58 4.99 -3.43 -5.30
CA GLY A 58 4.80 -2.01 -5.62
C GLY A 58 3.35 -1.69 -5.95
N TRP A 59 3.11 -0.42 -6.26
CA TRP A 59 1.80 0.10 -6.64
C TRP A 59 1.95 1.02 -7.85
N ILE A 60 0.97 0.98 -8.77
CA ILE A 60 0.82 1.93 -9.86
C ILE A 60 -0.44 2.74 -9.57
N ASP A 61 -0.26 4.05 -9.46
CA ASP A 61 -1.40 4.96 -9.44
C ASP A 61 -2.09 4.96 -10.81
N CYS A 62 -3.39 4.71 -10.81
CA CYS A 62 -4.20 4.66 -12.01
C CYS A 62 -5.58 5.22 -11.69
N ARG A 63 -6.20 5.89 -12.67
CA ARG A 63 -7.55 6.47 -12.53
C ARG A 63 -8.64 5.46 -12.13
N CYS A 64 -8.40 4.16 -12.36
CA CYS A 64 -9.30 3.09 -11.92
C CYS A 64 -9.17 2.74 -10.43
N GLY A 65 -8.35 3.46 -9.67
CA GLY A 65 -8.07 3.20 -8.26
C GLY A 65 -6.76 2.47 -7.99
N GLY A 66 -5.89 2.33 -9.00
CA GLY A 66 -4.54 1.77 -8.87
C GLY A 66 -4.42 0.25 -9.09
N HIS A 67 -3.17 -0.22 -9.18
CA HIS A 67 -2.81 -1.61 -9.41
C HIS A 67 -1.61 -2.04 -8.56
N ALA A 68 -1.68 -3.23 -7.96
CA ALA A 68 -0.54 -3.88 -7.35
C ALA A 68 0.45 -4.36 -8.42
N VAL A 69 1.74 -4.31 -8.09
CA VAL A 69 2.82 -4.79 -8.94
C VAL A 69 3.67 -5.78 -8.16
N TYR A 70 3.93 -6.93 -8.78
CA TYR A 70 4.81 -7.96 -8.25
C TYR A 70 5.97 -8.16 -9.22
N ILE A 71 7.19 -7.91 -8.76
CA ILE A 71 8.40 -8.01 -9.60
C ILE A 71 9.23 -9.18 -9.09
N CYS A 72 9.45 -10.18 -9.93
CA CYS A 72 10.34 -11.28 -9.60
C CYS A 72 11.81 -10.83 -9.62
N LYS A 73 12.58 -11.22 -8.62
CA LYS A 73 14.03 -11.02 -8.50
C LYS A 73 14.83 -12.32 -8.46
N ALA A 74 14.18 -13.46 -8.62
CA ALA A 74 14.85 -14.75 -8.67
C ALA A 74 15.90 -14.77 -9.79
N TYR A 75 17.01 -15.48 -9.58
CA TYR A 75 18.01 -15.74 -10.60
C TYR A 75 17.93 -17.21 -11.01
N GLU A 76 17.91 -17.47 -12.30
CA GLU A 76 17.92 -18.80 -12.90
C GLU A 76 19.00 -18.83 -13.98
N GLY A 77 19.93 -19.80 -13.89
CA GLY A 77 21.03 -19.91 -14.85
C GLY A 77 21.94 -18.67 -14.91
N GLY A 78 22.04 -17.91 -13.82
CA GLY A 78 22.80 -16.65 -13.76
C GLY A 78 22.07 -15.44 -14.32
N GLN A 79 20.85 -15.61 -14.85
CA GLN A 79 20.02 -14.51 -15.35
C GLN A 79 18.90 -14.18 -14.36
N ARG A 80 18.65 -12.88 -14.15
CA ARG A 80 17.53 -12.43 -13.33
C ARG A 80 16.20 -12.64 -14.09
N CYS A 81 15.21 -13.16 -13.38
CA CYS A 81 13.83 -13.20 -13.85
C CYS A 81 13.33 -11.76 -14.08
N THR A 82 12.77 -11.50 -15.25
CA THR A 82 12.23 -10.18 -15.63
C THR A 82 10.71 -10.13 -15.52
N ASP A 83 10.10 -11.14 -14.88
CA ASP A 83 8.66 -11.23 -14.73
C ASP A 83 8.12 -10.09 -13.86
N ARG A 84 7.06 -9.46 -14.36
CA ARG A 84 6.35 -8.37 -13.71
C ARG A 84 4.85 -8.59 -13.87
N GLN A 85 4.20 -8.94 -12.78
CA GLN A 85 2.75 -9.12 -12.71
C GLN A 85 2.08 -7.84 -12.20
N ILE A 86 0.94 -7.48 -12.82
CA ILE A 86 0.12 -6.33 -12.43
C ILE A 86 -1.28 -6.84 -12.12
N ASP A 87 -1.80 -6.48 -10.95
CA ASP A 87 -3.11 -6.92 -10.46
C ASP A 87 -3.97 -5.75 -9.94
N PRO A 88 -5.23 -5.59 -10.38
CA PRO A 88 -5.84 -6.30 -11.51
C PRO A 88 -5.13 -5.98 -12.83
N PRO A 89 -5.28 -6.79 -13.89
CA PRO A 89 -4.70 -6.49 -15.19
C PRO A 89 -5.11 -5.09 -15.69
N LEU A 90 -4.20 -4.40 -16.37
CA LEU A 90 -4.48 -3.10 -16.98
C LEU A 90 -5.58 -3.24 -18.04
N ALA A 91 -6.73 -2.62 -17.83
CA ALA A 91 -7.79 -2.50 -18.83
C ALA A 91 -7.46 -1.38 -19.84
N TYR A 92 -8.18 -1.35 -20.97
CA TYR A 92 -7.97 -0.36 -22.04
C TYR A 92 -8.08 1.09 -21.54
N ASP A 93 -8.86 1.31 -20.49
CA ASP A 93 -9.12 2.60 -19.88
C ASP A 93 -8.19 2.87 -18.68
N CYS A 94 -7.05 2.19 -18.55
CA CYS A 94 -6.08 2.44 -17.49
C CYS A 94 -4.92 3.32 -17.98
N ASP A 95 -4.85 4.57 -17.48
CA ASP A 95 -3.69 5.45 -17.71
C ASP A 95 -2.54 5.10 -16.75
N ALA A 96 -1.78 4.06 -17.06
CA ALA A 96 -0.61 3.67 -16.27
C ALA A 96 0.57 4.62 -16.53
N ARG A 97 0.50 5.86 -16.03
CA ARG A 97 1.67 6.74 -15.98
C ARG A 97 2.65 6.16 -14.96
N SER A 98 3.70 5.54 -15.46
CA SER A 98 4.67 4.77 -14.68
C SER A 98 5.59 5.69 -13.88
N THR A 99 5.19 6.07 -12.68
CA THR A 99 6.12 6.38 -11.60
C THR A 99 6.21 5.16 -10.71
N ILE A 100 7.20 4.30 -10.95
CA ILE A 100 7.69 3.38 -9.90
C ILE A 100 8.48 4.28 -8.93
N GLY A 101 7.74 5.11 -8.19
CA GLY A 101 8.27 6.09 -7.26
C GLY A 101 8.25 5.50 -5.86
N ALA A 102 9.45 5.24 -5.34
CA ALA A 102 9.87 5.24 -3.94
C ALA A 102 8.79 4.95 -2.87
N ALA A 103 9.01 3.83 -2.17
CA ALA A 103 8.60 3.58 -0.79
C ALA A 103 7.16 3.96 -0.42
N SER A 104 6.31 2.96 -0.16
CA SER A 104 5.21 3.15 0.79
C SER A 104 5.75 3.85 2.04
N PRO A 105 5.09 4.92 2.53
CA PRO A 105 5.46 5.62 3.75
C PRO A 105 5.08 4.83 5.00
N HIS A 106 5.25 3.50 4.98
CA HIS A 106 5.48 2.73 6.20
C HIS A 106 6.93 2.99 6.67
N GLY A 107 7.22 4.28 6.87
CA GLY A 107 8.15 4.72 7.88
C GLY A 107 7.64 4.14 9.19
N GLN A 108 8.45 3.24 9.72
CA GLN A 108 8.43 2.93 11.13
C GLN A 108 8.49 4.27 11.88
N SER A 109 7.38 4.68 12.47
CA SER A 109 7.37 5.73 13.47
C SER A 109 7.00 5.09 14.81
N SER A 110 7.98 4.40 15.39
CA SER A 110 8.08 4.28 16.85
C SER A 110 9.21 5.21 17.27
N ALA A 111 8.83 6.29 17.99
CA ALA A 111 9.63 7.22 18.82
C ALA A 111 11.00 7.68 18.26
N TYR A 112 11.36 8.96 18.22
CA TYR A 112 11.71 9.76 19.39
C TYR A 112 11.53 11.26 19.09
N ARG A 113 11.02 11.98 20.08
CA ARG A 113 11.11 13.45 20.18
C ARG A 113 12.57 13.89 20.17
N THR A 114 12.85 14.99 19.50
CA THR A 114 13.94 15.89 19.89
C THR A 114 13.30 17.21 20.29
N THR A 115 13.39 17.50 21.58
CA THR A 115 13.14 18.81 22.17
C THR A 115 14.11 19.83 21.60
N THR A 116 13.58 21.00 21.24
CA THR A 116 14.34 22.24 21.11
C THR A 116 14.89 22.69 22.45
#